data_AF-A0A7W8VIA7-F1
#
_entry.id   AF-A0A7W8VIA7-F1
#
_cell.length_a   1.000
_cell.length_b   1.000
_cell.length_c   1.000
_cell.angle_alpha   90.00
_cell.angle_beta   90.00
_cell.angle_gamma   90.00
#
_symmetry.space_group_name_H-M   'P 1'
#
loop_
_entity.id
_entity.type
_entity.pdbx_description
1 polymer ?
#
loop_
_entity_poly.entity_id
_entity_poly.type
_entity_poly.pdbx_seq_one_letter_code
_entity_poly.pdbx_strand_id
1 'polypeptide(L)'
;METTVNDTIKFSWLGTLATEIGAPTDMATVVVYNPVKGQFVTLVGAAARSALTYSLLVPGDFSGDEVHAYISFVSADGKMASDSRYVGEFTVV
;
A
#
# COMPACT_ATOMS: atom_id res chain seq x y z
N MET A 1 -27.22 1.50 13.84
CA MET A 1 -25.95 0.74 13.75
C MET A 1 -25.40 1.07 12.38
N GLU A 2 -24.35 1.88 12.30
CA GLU A 2 -23.75 2.27 11.02
C GLU A 2 -22.88 1.11 10.53
N THR A 3 -23.26 0.49 9.43
CA THR A 3 -22.43 -0.48 8.72
C THR A 3 -21.38 0.31 7.96
N THR A 4 -20.14 0.33 8.46
CA THR A 4 -18.99 0.82 7.71
C THR A 4 -18.82 -0.04 6.46
N VAL A 5 -19.19 0.52 5.30
CA VAL A 5 -18.74 -0.02 4.01
C VAL A 5 -17.26 0.30 3.94
N ASN A 6 -16.43 -0.74 3.96
CA ASN A 6 -14.99 -0.56 3.86
C ASN A 6 -14.62 -0.55 2.37
N ASP A 7 -14.04 0.55 1.91
CA ASP A 7 -13.57 0.69 0.53
C ASP A 7 -12.16 0.14 0.37
N THR A 8 -11.74 -0.06 -0.88
CA THR A 8 -10.42 -0.65 -1.16
C THR A 8 -9.60 0.22 -2.10
N ILE A 9 -8.34 0.43 -1.74
CA ILE A 9 -7.34 1.04 -2.61
C ILE A 9 -6.49 -0.06 -3.25
N LYS A 10 -6.51 -0.12 -4.59
CA LYS A 10 -5.74 -1.10 -5.36
C LYS A 10 -4.35 -0.58 -5.69
N PHE A 11 -3.36 -1.34 -5.25
CA PHE A 11 -1.95 -1.16 -5.58
C PHE A 11 -1.58 -2.10 -6.73
N SER A 12 -0.81 -1.61 -7.69
CA SER A 12 -0.17 -2.41 -8.72
C SER A 12 1.23 -1.89 -9.00
N TRP A 13 2.17 -2.79 -9.24
CA TRP A 13 3.57 -2.45 -9.51
C TRP A 13 4.16 -3.37 -10.57
N LEU A 14 5.30 -2.96 -11.13
CA LEU A 14 6.03 -3.76 -12.10
C LEU A 14 6.86 -4.83 -11.38
N GLY A 15 6.92 -6.02 -11.97
CA GLY A 15 7.77 -7.11 -11.47
C GLY A 15 9.25 -6.90 -11.79
N THR A 16 9.55 -6.06 -12.78
CA THR A 16 10.91 -5.77 -13.22
C THR A 16 11.58 -4.83 -12.23
N LEU A 17 12.69 -5.27 -11.65
CA LEU A 17 13.51 -4.46 -10.76
C LEU A 17 14.38 -3.54 -11.60
N ALA A 18 14.29 -2.23 -11.37
CA ALA A 18 15.18 -1.26 -12.04
C ALA A 18 16.65 -1.42 -11.61
N THR A 19 16.88 -2.07 -10.46
CA THR A 19 18.18 -2.42 -9.91
C THR A 19 18.27 -3.94 -9.80
N GLU A 20 19.46 -4.53 -9.95
CA GLU A 20 19.68 -5.97 -9.65
C GLU A 20 19.51 -6.32 -8.15
N ILE A 21 19.05 -5.36 -7.35
CA ILE A 21 18.81 -5.47 -5.91
C ILE A 21 17.30 -5.60 -5.69
N GLY A 22 16.93 -6.69 -5.01
CA GLY A 22 15.55 -7.08 -4.69
C GLY A 22 15.24 -8.49 -5.20
N ALA A 23 14.26 -9.13 -4.58
CA ALA A 23 13.81 -10.47 -4.95
C ALA A 23 12.30 -10.49 -5.23
N PRO A 24 11.82 -11.42 -6.08
CA PRO A 24 10.39 -11.65 -6.26
C PRO A 24 9.67 -12.03 -4.95
N THR A 25 10.41 -12.53 -3.97
CA THR A 25 9.93 -12.90 -2.63
C THR A 25 9.92 -11.74 -1.64
N ASP A 26 10.44 -10.57 -2.01
CA ASP A 26 10.32 -9.38 -1.15
C ASP A 26 8.84 -9.09 -0.88
N MET A 27 8.53 -8.58 0.30
CA MET A 27 7.16 -8.35 0.71
C MET A 27 6.81 -6.87 0.61
N ALA A 28 5.70 -6.56 -0.05
CA ALA A 28 5.16 -5.22 -0.17
C ALA A 28 4.67 -4.72 1.20
N THR A 29 5.03 -3.50 1.53
CA THR A 29 4.41 -2.70 2.59
C THR A 29 3.64 -1.57 1.93
N VAL A 30 2.34 -1.49 2.21
CA VAL A 30 1.46 -0.45 1.66
C VAL A 30 1.00 0.48 2.77
N VAL A 31 0.91 1.77 2.45
CA VAL A 31 0.45 2.81 3.38
C VAL A 31 -0.55 3.70 2.65
N VAL A 32 -1.67 4.01 3.29
CA VAL A 32 -2.64 5.01 2.84
C VAL A 32 -2.80 6.04 3.95
N TYR A 33 -2.50 7.31 3.65
CA TYR A 33 -2.60 8.43 4.56
C TYR A 33 -3.75 9.34 4.16
N ASN A 34 -4.66 9.63 5.09
CA ASN A 34 -5.73 10.60 4.94
C ASN A 34 -5.34 11.91 5.65
N PRO A 35 -5.01 12.99 4.91
CA PRO A 35 -4.63 14.28 5.47
C PRO A 35 -5.80 15.02 6.15
N VAL A 36 -7.04 14.79 5.72
CA VAL A 36 -8.23 15.43 6.32
C VAL A 36 -8.40 14.97 7.76
N LYS A 37 -8.20 13.67 8.02
CA LYS A 37 -8.31 13.07 9.34
C LYS A 37 -7.00 12.98 10.12
N GLY A 38 -5.86 13.16 9.44
CA GLY A 38 -4.54 12.93 10.03
C GLY A 38 -4.29 11.46 10.41
N GLN A 39 -4.90 10.52 9.68
CA GLN A 39 -4.86 9.09 9.97
C GLN A 39 -4.18 8.31 8.85
N PHE A 40 -3.58 7.18 9.17
CA PHE A 40 -3.00 6.28 8.17
C PHE A 40 -3.39 4.83 8.42
N VAL A 41 -3.49 4.07 7.33
CA VAL A 41 -3.62 2.63 7.31
C VAL A 41 -2.32 2.07 6.76
N THR A 42 -1.68 1.19 7.51
CA THR A 42 -0.43 0.54 7.10
C THR A 42 -0.61 -0.97 7.15
N LEU A 43 -0.19 -1.65 6.08
CA LEU A 43 -0.07 -3.10 6.08
C LEU A 43 1.33 -3.51 5.64
N VAL A 44 2.06 -4.09 6.58
CA VAL A 44 3.37 -4.70 6.36
C VAL A 44 3.16 -6.13 5.90
N GLY A 45 3.92 -6.58 4.89
CA GLY A 45 3.82 -7.96 4.43
C GLY A 45 2.56 -8.24 3.61
N ALA A 46 2.01 -7.23 2.94
CA ALA A 46 0.73 -7.29 2.26
C ALA A 46 0.67 -8.37 1.17
N ALA A 47 1.73 -8.45 0.36
CA ALA A 47 1.87 -9.45 -0.70
C ALA A 47 3.34 -9.63 -1.07
N ALA A 48 3.70 -10.79 -1.62
CA ALA A 48 4.99 -10.96 -2.28
C ALA A 48 5.10 -10.03 -3.49
N ARG A 49 6.31 -9.57 -3.81
CA ARG A 49 6.57 -8.66 -4.91
C ARG A 49 6.19 -9.28 -6.26
N SER A 50 6.32 -10.59 -6.39
CA SER A 50 5.85 -11.37 -7.54
C SER A 50 4.32 -11.37 -7.73
N ALA A 51 3.53 -10.95 -6.73
CA ALA A 51 2.08 -10.85 -6.87
C ALA A 51 1.64 -9.67 -7.77
N LEU A 52 2.50 -8.67 -7.93
CA LEU A 52 2.30 -7.47 -8.78
C LEU A 52 1.11 -6.58 -8.42
N THR A 53 0.28 -6.98 -7.46
CA THR A 53 -0.90 -6.23 -7.02
C THR A 53 -1.30 -6.59 -5.60
N TYR A 54 -1.97 -5.65 -4.93
CA TYR A 54 -2.61 -5.85 -3.64
C TYR A 54 -3.77 -4.85 -3.47
N SER A 55 -4.88 -5.25 -2.85
CA SER A 55 -5.98 -4.33 -2.52
C SER A 55 -6.04 -4.14 -1.00
N LEU A 56 -5.76 -2.91 -0.55
CA LEU A 56 -5.83 -2.55 0.86
C LEU A 56 -7.24 -2.07 1.21
N LEU A 57 -7.82 -2.68 2.24
CA LEU A 57 -9.06 -2.21 2.83
C LEU A 57 -8.80 -0.95 3.66
N VAL A 58 -9.54 0.12 3.39
CA VAL A 58 -9.51 1.36 4.17
C VAL A 58 -10.78 1.50 5.02
N PRO A 59 -10.68 2.16 6.18
CA PRO A 59 -11.85 2.51 6.99
C PRO A 59 -12.92 3.26 6.18
N GLY A 60 -14.18 2.88 6.34
CA GLY A 60 -15.29 3.51 5.63
C GLY A 60 -15.49 4.99 5.96
N ASP A 61 -14.97 5.47 7.09
CA ASP A 61 -15.01 6.90 7.42
C ASP A 61 -14.10 7.74 6.50
N PHE A 62 -13.19 7.12 5.73
CA PHE A 62 -12.39 7.81 4.72
C PHE A 62 -13.19 8.12 3.45
N SER A 63 -14.39 7.56 3.27
CA SER A 63 -15.22 7.80 2.10
C SER A 63 -15.45 9.29 1.87
N GLY A 64 -15.22 9.75 0.64
CA GLY A 64 -15.27 11.15 0.22
C GLY A 64 -13.99 11.95 0.44
N ASP A 65 -13.01 11.43 1.20
CA ASP A 65 -11.74 12.09 1.43
C ASP A 65 -10.69 11.72 0.35
N GLU A 66 -9.78 12.66 0.07
CA GLU A 66 -8.57 12.40 -0.70
C GLU A 66 -7.52 11.75 0.21
N VAL A 67 -6.89 10.68 -0.26
CA VAL A 67 -5.86 9.94 0.46
C VAL A 67 -4.60 9.78 -0.37
N HIS A 68 -3.45 9.80 0.29
CA HIS A 68 -2.13 9.60 -0.30
C HIS A 68 -1.65 8.18 -0.09
N ALA A 69 -1.34 7.47 -1.17
CA ALA A 69 -0.88 6.09 -1.11
C ALA A 69 0.63 5.97 -1.36
N TYR A 70 1.27 5.08 -0.60
CA TYR A 70 2.70 4.79 -0.68
C TYR A 70 2.96 3.29 -0.65
N ILE A 71 4.07 2.87 -1.25
CA ILE A 71 4.51 1.48 -1.26
C ILE A 71 6.02 1.38 -1.06
N SER A 72 6.45 0.38 -0.30
CA SER A 72 7.86 -0.05 -0.19
C SER A 72 7.94 -1.57 -0.19
N PHE A 73 9.15 -2.12 -0.31
CA PHE A 73 9.41 -3.55 -0.26
C PHE A 73 10.45 -3.88 0.79
N VAL A 74 10.25 -5.00 1.49
CA VAL A 74 11.17 -5.52 2.49
C VAL A 74 11.58 -6.93 2.10
N SER A 75 12.85 -7.28 2.21
CA SER A 75 13.34 -8.62 1.89
C SER A 75 12.63 -9.68 2.74
N ALA A 76 12.53 -10.90 2.21
CA ALA A 76 11.85 -12.00 2.92
C ALA A 76 12.46 -12.32 4.31
N ASP A 77 13.74 -11.99 4.52
CA ASP A 77 14.44 -12.13 5.80
C ASP A 77 14.39 -10.87 6.68
N GLY A 78 13.72 -9.81 6.24
CA GLY A 78 13.53 -8.56 6.98
C GLY A 78 14.76 -7.65 7.08
N LYS A 79 15.87 -7.98 6.41
CA LYS A 79 17.15 -7.27 6.59
C LYS A 79 17.37 -6.10 5.64
N MET A 80 16.68 -6.10 4.51
CA MET A 80 16.79 -5.03 3.51
C MET A 80 15.42 -4.43 3.26
N ALA A 81 15.35 -3.11 3.16
CA ALA A 81 14.15 -2.38 2.81
C ALA A 81 14.47 -1.43 1.66
N SER A 82 13.53 -1.29 0.73
CA SER A 82 13.60 -0.26 -0.30
C SER A 82 13.18 1.10 0.25
N ASP A 83 13.51 2.15 -0.49
CA ASP A 83 12.86 3.45 -0.29
C ASP A 83 11.34 3.33 -0.47
N SER A 84 10.62 4.18 0.25
CA SER A 84 9.18 4.37 0.03
C SER A 84 8.95 5.14 -1.26
N ARG A 85 7.95 4.69 -2.04
CA ARG A 85 7.53 5.32 -3.28
C ARG A 85 6.12 5.84 -3.13
N TYR A 86 5.91 7.10 -3.53
CA TYR A 86 4.59 7.68 -3.64
C TYR A 86 3.88 7.08 -4.86
N VAL A 87 2.71 6.51 -4.64
CA VAL A 87 1.89 5.89 -5.69
C VAL A 87 0.98 6.95 -6.32
N GLY A 88 0.40 7.81 -5.50
CA GLY A 88 -0.51 8.85 -5.95
C GLY A 88 -1.56 9.20 -4.92
N GLU A 89 -2.50 10.02 -5.37
CA GLU A 89 -3.66 10.46 -4.61
C GLU A 89 -4.91 9.74 -5.13
N PHE A 90 -5.79 9.35 -4.22
CA PHE A 90 -7.00 8.62 -4.52
C PHE A 90 -8.16 9.20 -3.73
N THR A 91 -9.31 9.38 -4.38
CA THR A 91 -10.56 9.65 -3.67
C THR A 91 -11.16 8.31 -3.25
N VAL A 92 -11.47 8.17 -1.97
CA VAL A 92 -12.19 6.99 -1.46
C VAL A 92 -13.68 7.16 -1.80
N VAL A 93 -14.29 6.15 -2.42
CA VAL A 93 -15.66 6.20 -2.96
C VAL A 93 -16.53 5.10 -2.41
#